data_AF-A0A1G0M7A9-F1
#
_entry.id   AF-A0A1G0M7A9-F1
#
_cell.length_a   1.000
_cell.length_b   1.000
_cell.length_c   1.000
_cell.angle_alpha   90.00
_cell.angle_beta   90.00
_cell.angle_gamma   90.00
#
_symmetry.space_group_name_H-M   'P 1'
#
loop_
_entity.id
_entity.type
_entity.pdbx_description
1 polymer ?
#
loop_
_entity_poly.entity_id
_entity_poly.type
_entity_poly.pdbx_seq_one_letter_code
_entity_poly.pdbx_strand_id
1 'polypeptide(L)' 'MARTVIDLDEDILARAQQLSGLRKKVDVVNFALRKLVEQKEIEAILGLKGKVDWEGDLEQMRKDRHGSC' A
#
# COMPACT_ATOMS: atom_id res chain seq x y z
N MET A 1 -13.21 -1.41 21.81
CA MET A 1 -13.25 -2.22 20.58
C MET A 1 -14.69 -2.59 20.29
N ALA A 2 -15.15 -2.40 19.06
CA ALA A 2 -16.46 -2.89 18.62
C ALA A 2 -16.35 -4.38 18.26
N ARG A 3 -17.39 -5.16 18.58
CA ARG A 3 -17.50 -6.58 18.21
C ARG A 3 -18.63 -6.70 17.21
N THR A 4 -18.34 -7.30 16.07
CA THR A 4 -19.30 -7.52 14.99
C THR A 4 -19.17 -8.96 14.51
N VAL A 5 -20.31 -9.59 14.19
CA VAL A 5 -20.34 -10.88 13.50
C VAL A 5 -20.43 -10.58 12.02
N ILE A 6 -19.47 -11.07 11.24
CA ILE A 6 -19.39 -10.90 9.80
C ILE A 6 -19.05 -12.23 9.15
N ASP A 7 -19.60 -12.47 7.97
CA ASP A 7 -19.23 -13.60 7.14
C ASP A 7 -17.96 -13.25 6.35
N LEU A 8 -17.01 -14.18 6.31
CA LEU A 8 -15.73 -14.03 5.62
C LEU A 8 -15.56 -15.18 4.63
N ASP A 9 -15.07 -14.84 3.44
CA ASP A 9 -14.63 -15.83 2.46
C ASP A 9 -13.40 -16.58 3.01
N GLU A 10 -13.53 -17.90 3.17
CA GLU A 10 -12.50 -18.73 3.78
C GLU A 10 -11.27 -18.91 2.86
N ASP A 11 -11.45 -18.92 1.55
CA ASP A 11 -10.36 -19.11 0.59
C ASP A 11 -9.44 -17.89 0.59
N ILE A 12 -10.04 -16.69 0.58
CA ILE A 12 -9.30 -15.43 0.67
C ILE A 12 -8.63 -15.30 2.04
N LEU A 13 -9.32 -15.68 3.11
CA LEU A 13 -8.78 -15.61 4.46
C LEU A 13 -7.59 -16.54 4.64
N ALA A 14 -7.67 -17.78 4.16
CA ALA A 14 -6.57 -18.75 4.20
C ALA A 14 -5.35 -18.23 3.45
N ARG A 15 -5.55 -17.66 2.26
CA ARG A 15 -4.47 -17.06 1.48
C ARG A 15 -3.87 -15.84 2.19
N ALA A 16 -4.69 -14.99 2.78
CA ALA A 16 -4.23 -13.83 3.54
C ALA A 16 -3.44 -14.25 4.79
N GLN A 17 -3.85 -15.32 5.48
CA GLN A 17 -3.11 -15.90 6.60
C GLN A 17 -1.75 -16.44 6.17
N GLN A 18 -1.70 -17.16 5.04
CA GLN A 18 -0.45 -17.70 4.51
C GLN A 18 0.53 -16.58 4.12
N LEU A 19 0.05 -15.52 3.47
CA LEU A 19 0.87 -14.39 3.04
C LEU A 19 1.32 -13.49 4.20
N SER A 20 0.46 -13.29 5.20
CA SER A 20 0.76 -12.42 6.35
C SER A 20 1.44 -13.14 7.52
N GLY A 21 1.40 -14.48 7.57
CA GLY A 21 1.86 -15.28 8.71
C GLY A 21 0.96 -15.19 9.95
N LEU A 22 -0.20 -14.53 9.87
CA LEU A 22 -1.11 -14.32 10.98
C LEU A 22 -2.02 -15.54 11.19
N ARG A 23 -2.18 -15.96 12.46
CA ARG A 23 -2.99 -17.14 12.80
C ARG A 23 -4.47 -16.83 13.10
N LYS A 24 -4.77 -15.65 13.66
CA LYS A 24 -6.14 -15.32 14.08
C LYS A 24 -6.87 -14.57 12.98
N LYS A 25 -8.14 -14.95 12.73
CA LYS A 25 -9.01 -14.27 11.75
C LYS A 25 -9.12 -12.76 12.04
N VAL A 26 -9.26 -12.40 13.31
CA VAL A 26 -9.36 -10.99 13.76
C VAL A 26 -8.10 -10.18 13.44
N ASP A 27 -6.92 -10.79 13.58
CA ASP A 27 -5.66 -10.09 13.34
C ASP A 27 -5.50 -9.81 11.83
N VAL A 28 -5.87 -10.77 10.98
CA VAL A 28 -5.86 -10.62 9.52
C VAL A 28 -6.79 -9.49 9.08
N VAL A 29 -8.01 -9.44 9.62
CA VAL A 29 -8.98 -8.39 9.29
C VAL A 29 -8.48 -7.02 9.73
N ASN A 30 -7.96 -6.89 10.96
CA ASN A 30 -7.39 -5.63 11.43
C ASN A 30 -6.17 -5.19 10.62
N PHE A 31 -5.32 -6.13 10.21
CA PHE A 31 -4.18 -5.87 9.34
C PHE A 31 -4.64 -5.37 7.97
N ALA A 32 -5.63 -6.03 7.36
CA ALA A 32 -6.19 -5.63 6.07
C ALA A 32 -6.79 -4.22 6.11
N LEU A 33 -7.54 -3.89 7.17
CA LEU A 33 -8.13 -2.56 7.34
C LEU A 33 -7.04 -1.48 7.47
N ARG A 34 -5.98 -1.73 8.25
CA ARG A 34 -4.85 -0.79 8.36
C ARG A 34 -4.17 -0.58 7.01
N LYS A 35 -3.91 -1.67 6.27
CA LYS A 35 -3.28 -1.59 4.96
C LYS A 35 -4.13 -0.85 3.93
N LEU A 36 -5.45 -1.03 3.98
CA LEU A 36 -6.36 -0.30 3.10
C LEU A 36 -6.29 1.22 3.35
N VAL A 37 -6.28 1.65 4.61
CA VAL A 37 -6.15 3.08 4.94
C VAL A 37 -4.81 3.62 4.46
N GLU A 38 -3.71 2.94 4.77
CA GLU A 38 -2.35 3.33 4.34
C GLU A 38 -2.26 3.47 2.82
N GLN A 39 -2.83 2.52 2.07
CA GLN A 39 -2.90 2.60 0.60
C GLN A 39 -3.68 3.83 0.13
N LYS A 40 -4.82 4.14 0.74
CA LYS A 40 -5.64 5.29 0.36
C LYS A 40 -4.98 6.62 0.70
N GLU A 41 -4.24 6.68 1.80
CA GLU A 41 -3.43 7.85 2.16
C GLU A 41 -2.32 8.09 1.12
N ILE A 42 -1.65 7.02 0.67
CA ILE A 42 -0.64 7.12 -0.40
C ILE A 42 -1.29 7.54 -1.72
N GLU A 43 -2.45 6.97 -2.07
CA GLU A 43 -3.19 7.38 -3.27
C GLU A 43 -3.56 8.87 -3.24
N ALA A 44 -3.81 9.45 -2.06
CA ALA A 44 -4.11 10.88 -1.93
C ALA A 44 -2.95 11.77 -2.43
N ILE A 45 -1.70 11.28 -2.38
CA ILE A 45 -0.53 11.96 -2.95
C ILE A 45 -0.70 12.16 -4.46
N LEU A 46 -1.39 11.26 -5.17
CA LEU A 46 -1.68 11.43 -6.59
C LEU A 46 -2.52 12.70 -6.85
N GLY A 47 -3.28 13.17 -5.87
CA GLY A 47 -4.02 14.44 -5.95
C GLY A 47 -3.15 15.70 -5.92
N LEU A 48 -1.86 15.57 -5.58
CA LEU A 48 -0.86 16.63 -5.65
C LEU A 48 -0.23 16.76 -7.05
N LYS A 49 -0.51 15.81 -7.96
CA LYS A 49 -0.01 15.83 -9.34
C LYS A 49 -0.42 17.13 -10.04
N GLY A 50 0.56 17.92 -10.46
CA GLY A 50 0.36 19.21 -11.14
C GLY A 50 0.01 20.39 -10.22
N LYS A 51 -0.02 20.19 -8.89
CA LYS A 51 -0.21 21.26 -7.90
C LYS A 51 1.09 21.65 -7.17
N VAL A 52 2.11 20.81 -7.28
CA VAL A 52 3.41 21.02 -6.65
C VAL A 52 4.42 21.29 -7.75
N ASP A 53 5.13 22.41 -7.63
CA ASP A 53 6.24 22.74 -8.51
C ASP A 53 7.39 21.79 -8.21
N TRP A 54 7.80 21.06 -9.22
CA TRP A 54 8.93 20.15 -9.12
C TRP A 54 10.21 20.91 -9.49
N GLU A 55 11.08 21.15 -8.51
CA GLU A 55 12.39 21.75 -8.73
C GLU A 55 13.43 20.64 -8.99
N GLY A 56 13.79 20.45 -10.26
CA GLY A 56 14.84 19.53 -10.69
C GLY A 56 15.12 19.62 -12.19
N ASP A 57 16.29 19.17 -12.62
CA ASP A 57 16.64 19.03 -14.05
C ASP A 57 16.57 17.55 -14.45
N LEU A 58 15.53 17.20 -15.21
CA LEU A 58 15.30 15.81 -15.69
C LEU A 58 16.44 15.31 -16.57
N GLU A 59 17.09 16.20 -17.33
CA GLU A 59 18.15 15.83 -18.26
C GLU A 59 19.45 15.51 -17.52
N GLN A 60 19.77 16.24 -16.45
CA GLN A 60 20.91 15.90 -15.58
C GLN A 60 20.71 14.52 -14.92
N MET A 61 19.54 14.27 -14.32
CA MET A 61 19.24 13.01 -13.64
C MET A 61 19.21 11.79 -14.57
N ARG A 62 19.01 11.99 -15.88
CA ARG A 62 19.02 10.93 -16.91
C ARG A 62 20.41 10.62 -17.44
N LYS A 63 21.30 11.61 -17.48
CA LYS A 63 22.68 11.46 -17.94
C LYS A 63 23.49 10.59 -16.97
N ASP A 64 23.26 10.74 -15.66
CA ASP A 64 23.93 9.91 -14.63
C ASP A 64 23.56 8.42 -14.66
N ARG A 65 22.46 8.05 -15.35
CA ARG A 65 22.08 6.63 -15.52
C ARG A 65 22.78 5.94 -16.68
N HIS A 66 23.28 6.72 -17.63
CA HIS A 66 24.09 6.23 -18.75
C HIS A 66 25.54 6.53 -18.41
N GLY A 67 26.02 5.94 -17.32
CA GLY A 67 27.44 5.86 -17.04
C GLY A 67 28.14 5.24 -18.25
N SER A 68 29.00 6.04 -18.86
CA SER A 68 30.05 5.66 -19.82
C SER A 68 30.56 4.25 -19.58
N CYS A 69 30.59 3.44 -20.64
CA CYS A 69 31.62 2.41 -20.74
C CYS A 69 33.02 3.04 -20.73
#